data_AF-A0A9E4J2Z6-F1
#
_entry.id   AF-A0A9E4J2Z6-F1
#
_cell.length_a   1.000
_cell.length_b   1.000
_cell.length_c   1.000
_cell.angle_alpha   90.00
_cell.angle_beta   90.00
_cell.angle_gamma   90.00
#
_symmetry.space_group_name_H-M   'P 1'
#
loop_
_entity.id
_entity.type
_entity.pdbx_description
1 polymer ?
#
loop_
_entity_poly.entity_id
_entity_poly.type
_entity_poly.pdbx_seq_one_letter_code
_entity_poly.pdbx_strand_id
1 'polypeptide(L)'
;SHKVLEPARALVAETDILICGSGFAPRLTGEDDVWKAGRAALDLGPRVVVQTEGAAGSYTVARQTGARDAEFHTPAFDVDVVDTTGAGDTFHGAYLVGLARGWDLERCAAFSSAVAALHCTVLGNRKGIPSMDEVEALMAAQPAGGRSPAAATS
;
A
#
# COMPACT_ATOMS: atom_id res chain seq x y z
N SER A 1 7.23 22.60 8.67
CA SER A 1 6.41 23.83 8.76
C SER A 1 5.37 23.80 7.65
N HIS A 2 4.12 24.16 7.93
CA HIS A 2 2.93 23.96 7.07
C HIS A 2 3.05 24.39 5.59
N LYS A 3 3.96 25.32 5.23
CA LYS A 3 4.15 25.80 3.85
C LYS A 3 4.72 24.77 2.86
N VAL A 4 5.42 23.74 3.34
CA VAL A 4 6.08 22.74 2.45
C VAL A 4 5.06 21.74 1.87
N LEU A 5 3.91 21.56 2.52
CA LEU A 5 2.91 20.56 2.13
C LEU A 5 1.74 21.15 1.33
N GLU A 6 1.68 22.46 1.17
CA GLU A 6 0.60 23.14 0.43
C GLU A 6 0.54 22.74 -1.05
N PRO A 7 1.67 22.63 -1.79
CA PRO A 7 1.65 22.08 -3.15
C PRO A 7 1.23 20.60 -3.19
N ALA A 8 1.63 19.82 -2.18
CA ALA A 8 1.26 18.41 -2.08
C ALA A 8 -0.25 18.25 -1.85
N ARG A 9 -0.86 19.11 -1.03
CA ARG A 9 -2.31 19.13 -0.81
C ARG A 9 -3.09 19.42 -2.09
N ALA A 10 -2.62 20.39 -2.88
CA ALA A 10 -3.24 20.70 -4.17
C ALA A 10 -3.20 19.49 -5.12
N LEU A 11 -2.08 18.76 -5.18
CA LEU A 11 -1.98 17.56 -5.99
C LEU A 11 -2.88 16.42 -5.48
N VAL A 12 -2.90 16.18 -4.16
CA VAL A 12 -3.75 15.15 -3.56
C VAL A 12 -5.23 15.37 -3.89
N ALA A 13 -5.68 16.62 -3.91
CA ALA A 13 -7.06 16.97 -4.23
C ALA A 13 -7.49 16.56 -5.66
N GLU A 14 -6.53 16.43 -6.58
CA GLU A 14 -6.75 16.05 -7.97
C GLU A 14 -6.52 14.55 -8.23
N THR A 15 -6.31 13.74 -7.18
CA THR A 15 -6.14 12.28 -7.31
C THR A 15 -7.40 11.51 -6.94
N ASP A 16 -7.72 10.46 -7.70
CA ASP A 16 -8.74 9.48 -7.30
C ASP A 16 -8.22 8.49 -6.25
N ILE A 17 -6.93 8.14 -6.36
CA ILE A 17 -6.26 7.12 -5.54
C ILE A 17 -4.93 7.71 -5.07
N LEU A 18 -4.80 7.89 -3.75
CA LEU A 18 -3.56 8.30 -3.11
C LEU A 18 -2.84 7.07 -2.57
N ILE A 19 -1.75 6.66 -3.21
CA ILE A 19 -0.82 5.67 -2.66
C ILE A 19 0.37 6.43 -2.10
N CYS A 20 0.75 6.14 -0.85
CA CYS A 20 1.85 6.83 -0.20
C CYS A 20 2.49 5.96 0.90
N GLY A 21 3.70 6.33 1.33
CA GLY A 21 4.28 5.72 2.53
C GLY A 21 3.56 6.18 3.79
N SER A 22 3.55 5.35 4.85
CA SER A 22 2.86 5.61 6.12
C SER A 22 3.25 6.92 6.81
N GLY A 23 4.41 7.52 6.49
CA GLY A 23 4.79 8.84 6.99
C GLY A 23 4.19 10.05 6.25
N PHE A 24 3.56 9.86 5.08
CA PHE A 24 3.05 10.96 4.26
C PHE A 24 1.68 11.45 4.73
N ALA A 25 0.71 10.54 4.89
CA ALA A 25 -0.64 10.92 5.32
C ALA A 25 -0.66 11.60 6.70
N PRO A 26 0.07 11.12 7.73
CA PRO A 26 0.16 11.83 9.02
C PRO A 26 0.69 13.26 8.90
N ARG A 27 1.69 13.49 8.04
CA ARG A 27 2.21 14.85 7.81
C ARG A 27 1.18 15.74 7.11
N LEU A 28 0.35 15.15 6.26
CA LEU A 28 -0.67 15.86 5.48
C LEU A 28 -1.90 16.23 6.31
N THR A 29 -2.29 15.35 7.23
CA THR A 29 -3.56 15.42 7.98
C THR A 29 -3.37 15.86 9.44
N GLY A 30 -2.20 15.61 10.02
CA GLY A 30 -1.93 15.81 11.46
C GLY A 30 -2.36 14.64 12.34
N GLU A 31 -2.76 13.50 11.76
CA GLU A 31 -3.19 12.30 12.49
C GLU A 31 -2.07 11.24 12.52
N ASP A 32 -1.67 10.78 13.70
CA ASP A 32 -0.58 9.80 13.84
C ASP A 32 -1.02 8.35 13.63
N ASP A 33 -2.30 8.03 13.86
CA ASP A 33 -2.86 6.69 13.64
C ASP A 33 -3.11 6.47 12.14
N VAL A 34 -2.60 5.38 11.59
CA VAL A 34 -2.67 5.09 10.14
C VAL A 34 -4.11 5.08 9.62
N TRP A 35 -5.07 4.57 10.39
CA TRP A 35 -6.47 4.55 9.97
C TRP A 35 -7.11 5.93 10.01
N LYS A 36 -6.87 6.70 11.08
CA LYS A 36 -7.32 8.09 11.18
C LYS A 36 -6.71 8.97 10.08
N ALA A 37 -5.41 8.81 9.83
CA ALA A 37 -4.71 9.53 8.77
C ALA A 37 -5.27 9.19 7.39
N GLY A 38 -5.54 7.92 7.13
CA GLY A 38 -6.18 7.48 5.89
C GLY A 38 -7.55 8.12 5.71
N ARG A 39 -8.43 8.02 6.73
CA ARG A 39 -9.77 8.61 6.68
C ARG A 39 -9.72 10.12 6.45
N ALA A 40 -8.89 10.83 7.21
CA ALA A 40 -8.72 12.26 7.05
C ALA A 40 -8.16 12.64 5.67
N ALA A 41 -7.35 11.78 5.05
CA ALA A 41 -6.86 12.00 3.69
C ALA A 41 -7.94 11.82 2.62
N LEU A 42 -8.97 10.99 2.82
CA LEU A 42 -10.13 10.90 1.92
C LEU A 42 -10.91 12.22 1.85
N ASP A 43 -10.90 13.01 2.92
CA ASP A 43 -11.54 14.33 2.97
C ASP A 43 -10.77 15.41 2.20
N LEU A 44 -9.56 15.09 1.71
CA LEU A 44 -8.75 15.99 0.91
C LEU A 44 -8.99 15.86 -0.59
N GLY A 45 -9.77 14.88 -1.04
CA GLY A 45 -10.02 14.62 -2.47
C GLY A 45 -10.10 13.13 -2.85
N PRO A 46 -9.10 12.30 -2.53
CA PRO A 46 -9.05 10.93 -3.03
C PRO A 46 -10.21 10.07 -2.53
N ARG A 47 -10.61 9.12 -3.38
CA ARG A 47 -11.62 8.12 -3.06
C ARG A 47 -11.01 6.87 -2.45
N VAL A 48 -9.72 6.63 -2.66
CA VAL A 48 -8.98 5.52 -2.08
C VAL A 48 -7.64 6.06 -1.57
N VAL A 49 -7.26 5.68 -0.35
CA VAL A 49 -5.95 5.98 0.23
C VAL A 49 -5.30 4.66 0.62
N VAL A 50 -4.12 4.39 0.07
CA VAL A 50 -3.29 3.22 0.39
C VAL A 50 -2.00 3.70 1.04
N GLN A 51 -1.75 3.28 2.26
CA GLN A 51 -0.55 3.61 3.03
C GLN A 51 0.35 2.39 3.12
N THR A 52 1.48 2.40 2.43
CA THR A 52 2.48 1.32 2.47
C THR A 52 3.39 1.48 3.69
N GLU A 53 3.67 0.38 4.40
CA GLU A 53 4.40 0.35 5.66
C GLU A 53 5.46 -0.78 5.70
N GLY A 54 6.15 -1.01 4.58
CA GLY A 54 7.26 -1.97 4.50
C GLY A 54 6.85 -3.35 5.02
N ALA A 55 7.54 -3.84 6.06
CA ALA A 55 7.27 -5.15 6.68
C ALA A 55 5.88 -5.25 7.35
N ALA A 56 5.25 -4.12 7.68
CA ALA A 56 3.87 -4.12 8.17
C ALA A 56 2.84 -4.19 7.03
N GLY A 57 3.25 -4.20 5.76
CA GLY A 57 2.36 -4.36 4.61
C GLY A 57 1.75 -3.03 4.16
N SER A 58 0.42 -2.99 3.97
CA SER A 58 -0.29 -1.78 3.56
C SER A 58 -1.68 -1.65 4.16
N TYR A 59 -2.12 -0.42 4.36
CA TYR A 59 -3.41 -0.06 4.94
C TYR A 59 -4.23 0.71 3.92
N THR A 60 -5.41 0.19 3.58
CA THR A 60 -6.29 0.83 2.60
C THR A 60 -7.55 1.33 3.27
N VAL A 61 -7.91 2.57 2.98
CA VAL A 61 -9.26 3.11 3.24
C VAL A 61 -9.87 3.60 1.93
N ALA A 62 -11.16 3.33 1.73
CA ALA A 62 -11.85 3.65 0.49
C ALA A 62 -13.27 4.17 0.75
N ARG A 63 -13.60 5.28 0.11
CA ARG A 63 -14.90 5.92 0.21
C ARG A 63 -15.98 5.05 -0.44
N GLN A 64 -17.03 4.72 0.34
CA GLN A 64 -18.20 4.01 -0.17
C GLN A 64 -19.41 4.93 -0.28
N THR A 65 -20.14 4.85 -1.40
CA THR A 65 -21.37 5.61 -1.58
C THR A 65 -22.52 4.95 -0.82
N GLY A 66 -23.14 5.68 0.11
CA GLY A 66 -24.32 5.20 0.85
C GLY A 66 -24.03 4.15 1.94
N ALA A 67 -22.75 3.93 2.26
CA ALA A 67 -22.30 3.03 3.32
C ALA A 67 -21.14 3.66 4.11
N ARG A 68 -20.63 2.96 5.13
CA ARG A 68 -19.38 3.35 5.79
C ARG A 68 -18.21 3.10 4.85
N ASP A 69 -17.16 3.90 5.00
CA ASP A 69 -15.90 3.69 4.27
C ASP A 69 -15.37 2.26 4.51
N ALA A 70 -14.81 1.66 3.46
CA ALA A 70 -14.18 0.35 3.54
C ALA A 70 -12.74 0.52 4.04
N GLU A 71 -12.33 -0.33 4.98
CA GLU A 71 -10.98 -0.31 5.55
C GLU A 71 -10.45 -1.74 5.62
N PHE A 72 -9.24 -1.97 5.13
CA PHE A 72 -8.60 -3.28 5.21
C PHE A 72 -7.07 -3.19 5.23
N HIS A 73 -6.45 -4.17 5.88
CA HIS A 73 -5.01 -4.31 6.01
C HIS A 73 -4.56 -5.48 5.14
N THR A 74 -3.48 -5.26 4.39
CA THR A 74 -2.83 -6.29 3.57
C THR A 74 -1.46 -6.56 4.19
N PRO A 75 -1.23 -7.73 4.80
CA PRO A 75 0.08 -8.10 5.34
C PRO A 75 1.17 -8.09 4.26
N ALA A 76 2.42 -7.84 4.68
CA ALA A 76 3.57 -8.06 3.81
C ALA A 76 3.80 -9.56 3.58
N PHE A 77 4.44 -9.88 2.46
CA PHE A 77 4.92 -11.23 2.18
C PHE A 77 6.28 -11.45 2.84
N ASP A 78 6.50 -12.65 3.36
CA ASP A 78 7.75 -13.03 3.99
C ASP A 78 8.76 -13.47 2.92
N VAL A 79 9.80 -12.66 2.74
CA VAL A 79 10.84 -12.84 1.73
C VAL A 79 12.19 -12.36 2.27
N ASP A 80 13.27 -12.92 1.74
CA ASP A 80 14.64 -12.48 2.06
C ASP A 80 14.94 -11.12 1.39
N VAL A 81 14.80 -10.04 2.16
CA VAL A 81 15.00 -8.67 1.66
C VAL A 81 16.48 -8.37 1.43
N VAL A 82 16.81 -7.91 0.22
CA VAL A 82 18.14 -7.50 -0.22
C VAL A 82 18.21 -5.98 -0.47
N ASP A 83 17.23 -5.40 -1.17
CA ASP A 83 17.22 -3.97 -1.53
C ASP A 83 15.79 -3.44 -1.68
N THR A 84 15.40 -2.44 -0.89
CA THR A 84 14.05 -1.87 -0.92
C THR A 84 13.91 -0.69 -1.89
N THR A 85 14.99 -0.30 -2.58
CA THR A 85 15.00 0.81 -3.53
C THR A 85 14.01 0.56 -4.67
N GLY A 86 12.98 1.41 -4.78
CA GLY A 86 11.94 1.29 -5.81
C GLY A 86 10.78 0.35 -5.45
N ALA A 87 10.73 -0.20 -4.24
CA ALA A 87 9.61 -1.05 -3.80
C ALA A 87 8.28 -0.28 -3.84
N GLY A 88 8.29 1.00 -3.43
CA GLY A 88 7.14 1.89 -3.53
C GLY A 88 6.68 2.11 -4.97
N ASP A 89 7.60 2.45 -5.88
CA ASP A 89 7.28 2.67 -7.30
C ASP A 89 6.72 1.41 -7.95
N THR A 90 7.30 0.25 -7.61
CA THR A 90 6.85 -1.06 -8.08
C THR A 90 5.45 -1.40 -7.55
N PHE A 91 5.16 -1.09 -6.29
CA PHE A 91 3.82 -1.22 -5.70
C PHE A 91 2.79 -0.39 -6.48
N HIS A 92 3.12 0.87 -6.80
CA HIS A 92 2.22 1.77 -7.56
C HIS A 92 1.95 1.21 -8.96
N GLY A 93 3.00 0.78 -9.67
CA GLY A 93 2.87 0.18 -11.00
C GLY A 93 1.99 -1.07 -10.98
N ALA A 94 2.23 -1.96 -10.03
CA ALA A 94 1.43 -3.16 -9.84
C ALA A 94 -0.03 -2.86 -9.49
N TYR A 95 -0.28 -1.79 -8.71
CA TYR A 95 -1.63 -1.42 -8.30
C TYR A 95 -2.43 -0.94 -9.53
N LEU A 96 -1.80 -0.12 -10.37
CA LEU A 96 -2.38 0.33 -11.64
C LEU A 96 -2.65 -0.83 -12.59
N VAL A 97 -1.79 -1.85 -12.63
CA VAL A 97 -2.05 -3.08 -13.40
C VAL A 97 -3.30 -3.79 -12.89
N GLY A 98 -3.47 -3.92 -11.57
CA GLY A 98 -4.66 -4.54 -10.97
C GLY A 98 -5.94 -3.79 -11.32
N LEU A 99 -5.93 -2.45 -11.20
CA LEU A 99 -7.05 -1.60 -11.58
C LEU A 99 -7.38 -1.70 -13.07
N ALA A 100 -6.36 -1.68 -13.95
CA ALA A 100 -6.55 -1.84 -15.39
C ALA A 100 -7.14 -3.21 -15.77
N ARG A 101 -6.94 -4.22 -14.93
CA ARG A 101 -7.54 -5.56 -15.05
C ARG A 101 -8.93 -5.67 -14.41
N GLY A 102 -9.45 -4.61 -13.81
CA GLY A 102 -10.76 -4.60 -13.15
C GLY A 102 -10.81 -5.41 -11.86
N TRP A 103 -9.68 -5.57 -11.18
CA TRP A 103 -9.64 -6.24 -9.87
C TRP A 103 -10.22 -5.34 -8.77
N ASP A 104 -10.72 -5.97 -7.72
CA ASP A 104 -11.10 -5.26 -6.49
C ASP A 104 -9.85 -4.71 -5.76
N LEU A 105 -10.08 -3.80 -4.82
CA LEU A 105 -9.01 -3.09 -4.11
C LEU A 105 -8.15 -4.04 -3.25
N GLU A 106 -8.76 -5.08 -2.67
CA GLU A 106 -8.07 -6.07 -1.84
C GLU A 106 -7.07 -6.87 -2.68
N ARG A 107 -7.50 -7.33 -3.86
CA ARG A 107 -6.64 -8.02 -4.82
C ARG A 107 -5.59 -7.10 -5.40
N CYS A 108 -5.91 -5.83 -5.69
CA CYS A 108 -4.91 -4.85 -6.12
C CYS A 108 -3.81 -4.69 -5.06
N ALA A 109 -4.19 -4.50 -3.79
CA ALA A 109 -3.24 -4.36 -2.69
C ALA A 109 -2.40 -5.64 -2.48
N ALA A 110 -3.02 -6.81 -2.46
CA ALA A 110 -2.32 -8.08 -2.29
C ALA A 110 -1.32 -8.35 -3.42
N PHE A 111 -1.73 -8.11 -4.67
CA PHE A 111 -0.86 -8.22 -5.83
C PHE A 111 0.31 -7.24 -5.75
N SER A 112 0.04 -5.96 -5.48
CA SER A 112 1.08 -4.94 -5.33
C SER A 112 2.08 -5.25 -4.22
N SER A 113 1.61 -5.76 -3.09
CA SER A 113 2.46 -6.21 -1.98
C SER A 113 3.36 -7.38 -2.41
N ALA A 114 2.85 -8.35 -3.16
CA ALA A 114 3.64 -9.48 -3.65
C ALA A 114 4.71 -9.04 -4.66
N VAL A 115 4.35 -8.17 -5.61
CA VAL A 115 5.30 -7.61 -6.58
C VAL A 115 6.40 -6.83 -5.86
N ALA A 116 6.03 -5.96 -4.92
CA ALA A 116 6.99 -5.17 -4.16
C ALA A 116 7.90 -6.04 -3.28
N ALA A 117 7.37 -7.12 -2.67
CA ALA A 117 8.16 -8.05 -1.89
C ALA A 117 9.19 -8.79 -2.76
N LEU A 118 8.78 -9.37 -3.89
CA LEU A 118 9.70 -10.03 -4.83
C LEU A 118 10.76 -9.07 -5.36
N HIS A 119 10.37 -7.83 -5.66
CA HIS A 119 11.30 -6.77 -6.04
C HIS A 119 12.39 -6.55 -5.00
N CYS A 120 12.04 -6.62 -3.71
CA CYS A 120 12.99 -6.45 -2.63
C CYS A 120 14.06 -7.55 -2.53
N THR A 121 13.88 -8.70 -3.21
CA THR A 121 14.80 -9.85 -3.11
C THR A 121 16.02 -9.75 -4.04
N VAL A 122 16.05 -8.75 -4.94
CA VAL A 122 17.11 -8.59 -5.94
C VAL A 122 17.77 -7.23 -5.79
N LEU A 123 19.10 -7.19 -5.91
CA LEU A 123 19.85 -5.93 -5.90
C LEU A 123 19.58 -5.11 -7.17
N GLY A 124 19.07 -3.88 -7.00
CA GLY A 124 18.93 -2.88 -8.06
C GLY A 124 17.56 -2.79 -8.73
N ASN A 125 17.09 -1.55 -8.89
CA ASN A 125 15.71 -1.14 -9.20
C ASN A 125 15.00 -1.84 -10.39
N ARG A 126 15.66 -2.14 -11.52
CA ARG A 126 14.96 -2.74 -12.68
C ARG A 126 15.04 -4.26 -12.76
N LYS A 127 16.00 -4.87 -12.06
CA LYS A 127 16.22 -6.32 -12.13
C LYS A 127 15.27 -7.10 -11.23
N GLY A 128 14.65 -6.43 -10.26
CA GLY A 128 13.73 -7.03 -9.31
C GLY A 128 12.27 -7.12 -9.77
N ILE A 129 11.88 -6.54 -10.91
CA ILE A 129 10.48 -6.62 -11.37
C ILE A 129 10.15 -8.07 -11.75
N PRO A 130 9.24 -8.73 -11.02
CA PRO A 130 8.92 -10.13 -11.24
C PRO A 130 7.97 -10.32 -12.43
N SER A 131 7.90 -11.54 -12.93
CA SER A 131 6.85 -12.01 -13.84
C SER A 131 5.53 -12.23 -13.10
N MET A 132 4.43 -12.30 -13.86
CA MET A 132 3.11 -12.60 -13.29
C MET A 132 3.10 -13.97 -12.60
N ASP A 133 3.74 -14.98 -13.20
CA ASP A 133 3.77 -16.35 -12.68
C ASP A 133 4.49 -16.43 -11.33
N GLU A 134 5.60 -15.69 -11.16
CA GLU A 134 6.32 -15.60 -9.88
C GLU A 134 5.46 -14.95 -8.79
N VAL A 135 4.71 -13.91 -9.15
CA VAL A 135 3.80 -13.21 -8.22
C VAL A 135 2.64 -14.12 -7.81
N GLU A 136 2.01 -14.79 -8.76
CA GLU A 136 0.92 -15.73 -8.50
C GLU A 136 1.39 -16.91 -7.65
N ALA A 137 2.60 -17.42 -7.90
CA ALA A 137 3.21 -18.48 -7.09
C ALA A 137 3.43 -18.02 -5.64
N LEU A 138 3.96 -16.80 -5.43
CA LEU A 138 4.13 -16.25 -4.09
C LEU A 138 2.78 -16.07 -3.38
N MET A 139 1.78 -15.50 -4.06
CA MET A 139 0.44 -15.29 -3.51
C MET A 139 -0.27 -16.60 -3.16
N ALA A 140 -0.04 -17.66 -3.93
CA ALA A 140 -0.58 -18.99 -3.64
C ALA A 140 0.12 -19.67 -2.45
N ALA A 141 1.44 -19.49 -2.32
CA ALA A 141 2.23 -20.07 -1.23
C ALA A 141 2.02 -19.34 0.10
N GLN A 142 1.83 -18.02 0.04
CA GLN A 142 1.64 -17.15 1.20
C GLN A 142 0.40 -16.27 0.94
N PRO A 143 -0.82 -16.73 1.22
CA PRO A 143 -1.98 -15.85 1.12
C PRO A 143 -1.75 -14.62 2.02
N ALA A 144 -2.09 -13.43 1.53
CA ALA A 144 -2.06 -12.19 2.30
C ALA A 144 -3.03 -12.32 3.49
N GLY A 145 -2.56 -12.92 4.58
CA GLY A 145 -3.40 -13.45 5.65
C GLY A 145 -2.83 -14.70 6.32
N GLY A 146 -1.57 -14.67 6.77
CA GLY A 146 -0.93 -15.74 7.54
C GLY A 146 -0.49 -15.30 8.95
N ARG A 147 -1.40 -15.45 9.92
CA ARG A 147 -1.24 -15.46 11.39
C ARG A 147 0.01 -14.76 12.01
N SER A 148 -0.24 -13.67 12.75
CA SER A 148 0.63 -13.25 13.86
C SER A 148 0.84 -14.42 14.84
N PRO A 149 2.08 -14.77 15.26
CA PRO A 149 2.23 -15.61 16.44
C PRO A 149 1.73 -14.81 17.65
N ALA A 150 0.64 -15.31 18.23
CA ALA A 150 0.06 -14.83 19.47
C ALA A 150 1.13 -14.69 20.58
N ALA A 151 1.00 -13.60 21.34
CA ALA A 151 1.45 -13.42 22.73
C ALA A 151 2.57 -14.36 23.23
N ALA A 152 3.79 -13.84 23.28
CA ALA A 152 4.73 -14.27 24.30
C ALA A 152 4.39 -13.52 25.59
N THR A 153 3.74 -14.25 26.49
CA THR A 153 3.63 -13.95 27.91
C THR A 153 4.97 -13.57 28.53
N SER A 154 5.02 -12.40 29.17
CA SER A 154 5.61 -12.17 30.49
C SER A 154 5.14 -10.83 31.03
#